data_AF-A0A1H7YRK9-F1
#
_entry.id   AF-A0A1H7YRK9-F1
#
_cell.length_a   1.000
_cell.length_b   1.000
_cell.length_c   1.000
_cell.angle_alpha   90.00
_cell.angle_beta   90.00
_cell.angle_gamma   90.00
#
_symmetry.space_group_name_H-M   'P 1'
#
loop_
_entity.id
_entity.type
_entity.pdbx_description
1 polymer ?
#
loop_
_entity_poly.entity_id
_entity_poly.type
_entity_poly.pdbx_seq_one_letter_code
_entity_poly.pdbx_strand_id
1 'polypeptide(L)'
;MKFIFCLLFLFQIKTCKSETPAPSKNEVSSVNRIVEKSEDSYIINAVDQNAVGQKIDDSETIKKLKNILKQSFEREIEKPYMWDIFVGSNDSLLQFYPYKNFVIDNIPFTSYYAKINYEDGNYECILLVNQNSNQLYNSMIVFENLKSEENYQRYSEVKGGKVYVFMKGPESKSLVYQIKNGVFLDYFDAQKVDKKWGKEKNDFEYQLKGSTNNHLKNGYWIEKKYSIDYNKNIIEDGNYVDGQKDGEWNYSPEGPVDKIEVYKSGKVVKVYYP
;
A
#
# COMPACT_ATOMS: atom_id res chain seq x y z
N MET A 1 -53.46 -38.70 -41.09
CA MET A 1 -53.58 -39.79 -42.09
C MET A 1 -52.57 -39.48 -43.19
N LYS A 2 -51.50 -40.28 -43.33
CA LYS A 2 -51.25 -41.22 -44.46
C LYS A 2 -51.25 -40.49 -45.82
N PHE A 3 -50.27 -40.54 -46.74
CA PHE A 3 -49.00 -41.26 -46.92
C PHE A 3 -48.50 -40.85 -48.34
N ILE A 4 -47.23 -41.16 -48.68
CA ILE A 4 -46.74 -41.54 -50.05
C ILE A 4 -46.45 -40.35 -51.03
N PHE A 5 -45.37 -40.23 -51.81
CA PHE A 5 -44.17 -41.02 -52.18
C PHE A 5 -43.16 -40.05 -52.83
N CYS A 6 -41.88 -40.02 -52.44
CA CYS A 6 -40.74 -40.53 -53.21
C CYS A 6 -40.81 -40.42 -54.76
N LEU A 7 -39.98 -39.54 -55.33
CA LEU A 7 -39.35 -39.78 -56.63
C LEU A 7 -37.89 -39.32 -56.55
N LEU A 8 -37.04 -40.33 -56.47
CA LEU A 8 -35.59 -40.29 -56.38
C LEU A 8 -35.02 -40.69 -57.74
N PHE A 9 -33.80 -40.20 -58.01
CA PHE A 9 -32.83 -40.68 -59.00
C PHE A 9 -33.07 -40.35 -60.47
N LEU A 10 -32.17 -39.52 -61.01
CA LEU A 10 -31.04 -39.90 -61.89
C LEU A 10 -30.52 -38.56 -62.45
N PHE A 11 -29.31 -38.13 -62.10
CA PHE A 11 -28.14 -38.51 -62.90
C PHE A 11 -26.88 -38.63 -62.04
N GLN A 12 -26.22 -39.77 -62.23
CA GLN A 12 -24.99 -40.17 -61.58
C GLN A 12 -23.83 -40.19 -62.60
N ILE A 13 -22.69 -39.65 -62.14
CA ILE A 13 -21.30 -40.14 -62.32
C ILE A 13 -20.58 -39.90 -63.67
N LYS A 14 -19.44 -39.19 -63.60
CA LYS A 14 -18.03 -39.65 -63.82
C LYS A 14 -17.13 -38.39 -63.86
N THR A 15 -16.03 -38.25 -63.11
CA THR A 15 -14.87 -39.16 -62.97
C THR A 15 -14.02 -38.95 -61.69
N CYS A 16 -13.56 -40.08 -61.09
CA CYS A 16 -12.36 -40.29 -60.25
C CYS A 16 -11.05 -39.77 -60.92
N LYS A 17 -9.85 -39.58 -60.32
CA LYS A 17 -9.20 -39.76 -58.99
C LYS A 17 -7.77 -39.15 -59.07
N SER A 18 -7.20 -38.71 -57.94
CA SER A 18 -5.81 -39.01 -57.48
C SER A 18 -5.67 -38.50 -56.03
N GLU A 19 -5.77 -39.36 -55.02
CA GLU A 19 -4.70 -40.01 -54.23
C GLU A 19 -3.89 -39.10 -53.28
N THR A 20 -3.86 -39.56 -52.03
CA THR A 20 -3.56 -38.92 -50.73
C THR A 20 -2.06 -38.69 -50.50
N PRO A 21 -1.70 -37.90 -49.47
CA PRO A 21 -1.19 -38.57 -48.27
C PRO A 21 -1.69 -37.94 -46.94
N ALA A 22 -1.93 -38.79 -45.94
CA ALA A 22 -1.87 -38.44 -44.52
C ALA A 22 -0.53 -38.98 -43.98
N PRO A 23 0.19 -38.29 -43.08
CA PRO A 23 -0.16 -38.17 -41.65
C PRO A 23 0.12 -36.72 -41.11
N SER A 24 -0.22 -36.27 -39.91
CA SER A 24 0.12 -36.81 -38.59
C SER A 24 -0.65 -36.11 -37.46
N LYS A 25 -0.78 -36.83 -36.33
CA LYS A 25 -1.13 -36.29 -35.01
C LYS A 25 -0.12 -35.19 -34.57
N ASN A 26 -0.59 -34.34 -33.65
CA ASN A 26 0.05 -33.17 -33.00
C ASN A 26 -0.06 -31.90 -33.88
N GLU A 27 -0.61 -30.77 -33.44
CA GLU A 27 -0.66 -30.17 -32.12
C GLU A 27 -2.06 -29.57 -31.88
N VAL A 28 -2.71 -29.96 -30.78
CA VAL A 28 -3.73 -29.10 -30.18
C VAL A 28 -2.95 -27.91 -29.66
N SER A 29 -3.04 -26.77 -30.34
CA SER A 29 -2.66 -25.49 -29.74
C SER A 29 -3.60 -25.27 -28.56
N SER A 30 -3.21 -25.78 -27.39
CA SER A 30 -3.78 -25.39 -26.12
C SER A 30 -3.50 -23.90 -26.01
N VAL A 31 -4.48 -23.10 -26.41
CA VAL A 31 -4.63 -21.76 -25.87
C VAL A 31 -4.77 -22.00 -24.38
N ASN A 32 -3.64 -21.93 -23.68
CA ASN A 32 -3.61 -21.80 -22.24
C ASN A 32 -4.39 -20.51 -21.98
N ARG A 33 -5.71 -20.64 -21.79
CA ARG A 33 -6.41 -19.72 -20.90
C ARG A 33 -5.65 -19.86 -19.61
N ILE A 34 -4.75 -18.90 -19.37
CA ILE A 34 -4.29 -18.59 -18.05
C ILE A 34 -5.59 -18.34 -17.32
N VAL A 35 -6.07 -19.37 -16.61
CA VAL A 35 -7.08 -19.19 -15.59
C VAL A 35 -6.34 -18.33 -14.58
N GLU A 36 -6.56 -17.00 -14.66
CA GLU A 36 -6.10 -16.09 -13.63
C GLU A 36 -6.56 -16.71 -12.32
N LYS A 37 -5.59 -17.18 -11.55
CA LYS A 37 -5.81 -17.66 -10.19
C LYS A 37 -6.54 -16.50 -9.52
N SER A 38 -7.73 -16.75 -8.97
CA SER A 38 -8.46 -15.72 -8.24
C SER A 38 -7.49 -15.08 -7.26
N GLU A 39 -7.26 -13.77 -7.40
CA GLU A 39 -6.36 -13.05 -6.51
C GLU A 39 -6.78 -13.37 -5.06
N ASP A 40 -5.86 -13.92 -4.28
CA ASP A 40 -6.11 -14.14 -2.85
C ASP A 40 -6.56 -12.81 -2.26
N SER A 41 -7.77 -12.81 -1.69
CA SER A 41 -8.34 -11.63 -1.05
C SER A 41 -8.71 -11.94 0.38
N TYR A 42 -8.30 -11.05 1.28
CA TYR A 42 -8.62 -11.15 2.68
C TYR A 42 -8.71 -9.75 3.31
N ILE A 43 -9.43 -9.67 4.42
CA ILE A 43 -9.69 -8.42 5.14
C ILE A 43 -8.97 -8.47 6.49
N ILE A 44 -8.32 -7.36 6.84
CA ILE A 44 -7.73 -7.09 8.16
C ILE A 44 -8.56 -5.99 8.81
N ASN A 45 -9.58 -6.37 9.58
CA ASN A 45 -10.53 -5.44 10.20
C ASN A 45 -10.68 -5.60 11.72
N ALA A 46 -9.93 -6.53 12.31
CA ALA A 46 -9.89 -6.77 13.75
C ALA A 46 -8.60 -7.50 14.11
N VAL A 47 -8.22 -7.42 15.39
CA VAL A 47 -7.12 -8.19 15.96
C VAL A 47 -7.63 -9.56 16.37
N ASP A 48 -7.13 -10.58 15.71
CA ASP A 48 -7.26 -11.98 16.15
C ASP A 48 -6.35 -12.21 17.37
N GLN A 49 -6.96 -12.21 18.55
CA GLN A 49 -6.26 -12.30 19.84
C GLN A 49 -5.48 -13.62 20.01
N ASN A 50 -5.87 -14.68 19.30
CA ASN A 50 -5.14 -15.97 19.36
C ASN A 50 -3.81 -15.92 18.60
N ALA A 51 -3.63 -14.95 17.71
CA ALA A 51 -2.41 -14.74 16.95
C ALA A 51 -1.43 -13.78 17.62
N VAL A 52 -1.82 -13.14 18.74
CA VAL A 52 -0.94 -12.24 19.50
C VAL A 52 0.05 -13.08 20.30
N GLY A 53 1.34 -12.89 20.03
CA GLY A 53 2.42 -13.56 20.73
C GLY A 53 2.68 -13.00 22.13
N GLN A 54 3.81 -13.40 22.71
CA GLN A 54 4.28 -12.81 23.97
C GLN A 54 4.77 -11.38 23.76
N LYS A 55 4.71 -10.57 24.82
CA LYS A 55 5.22 -9.19 24.80
C LYS A 55 6.70 -9.20 24.45
N ILE A 56 7.11 -8.28 23.58
CA ILE A 56 8.52 -8.03 23.27
C ILE A 56 9.07 -7.12 24.37
N ASP A 57 10.07 -7.59 25.11
CA ASP A 57 10.76 -6.82 26.15
C ASP A 57 12.20 -6.42 25.76
N ASP A 58 12.69 -6.86 24.60
CA ASP A 58 14.02 -6.49 24.08
C ASP A 58 14.06 -5.01 23.67
N SER A 59 14.91 -4.23 24.34
CA SER A 59 14.96 -2.76 24.20
C SER A 59 15.36 -2.30 22.80
N GLU A 60 16.33 -2.96 22.16
CA GLU A 60 16.78 -2.62 20.82
C GLU A 60 15.72 -2.92 19.76
N THR A 61 15.01 -4.04 19.90
CA THR A 61 13.87 -4.39 19.05
C THR A 61 12.73 -3.40 19.23
N ILE A 62 12.39 -3.03 20.47
CA ILE A 62 11.37 -2.01 20.74
C ILE A 62 11.75 -0.67 20.10
N LYS A 63 13.01 -0.23 20.25
CA LYS A 63 13.50 1.01 19.64
C LYS A 63 13.35 1.00 18.12
N LYS A 64 13.71 -0.11 17.47
CA LYS A 64 13.52 -0.29 16.02
C LYS A 64 12.04 -0.25 15.64
N LEU A 65 11.17 -0.95 16.37
CA LEU A 65 9.73 -0.98 16.11
C LEU A 65 9.06 0.38 16.29
N LYS A 66 9.47 1.16 17.30
CA LYS A 66 9.04 2.56 17.47
C LYS A 66 9.39 3.40 16.25
N ASN A 67 10.62 3.27 15.75
CA ASN A 67 11.04 4.01 14.54
C ASN A 67 10.23 3.59 13.31
N ILE A 68 10.01 2.29 13.11
CA ILE A 68 9.20 1.78 11.99
C ILE A 68 7.74 2.24 12.08
N LEU A 69 7.16 2.23 13.29
CA LEU A 69 5.80 2.70 13.53
C LEU A 69 5.70 4.21 13.23
N LYS A 70 6.67 5.01 13.71
CA LYS A 70 6.75 6.44 13.39
C LYS A 70 6.80 6.69 11.89
N GLN A 71 7.68 5.99 11.17
CA GLN A 71 7.78 6.10 9.71
C GLN A 71 6.49 5.69 8.99
N SER A 72 5.76 4.71 9.53
CA SER A 72 4.47 4.29 8.98
C SER A 72 3.39 5.36 9.17
N PHE A 73 3.40 6.08 10.29
CA PHE A 73 2.55 7.24 10.53
C PHE A 73 2.93 8.44 9.66
N GLU A 74 4.23 8.74 9.57
CA GLU A 74 4.76 9.84 8.73
C GLU A 74 4.57 9.57 7.23
N ARG A 75 4.11 8.39 6.83
CA ARG A 75 3.65 8.16 5.47
C ARG A 75 2.39 8.98 5.16
N GLU A 76 1.53 9.19 6.14
CA GLU A 76 0.28 9.93 5.97
C GLU A 76 0.54 11.40 5.65
N ILE A 77 -0.43 12.06 5.03
CA ILE A 77 -0.34 13.49 4.72
C ILE A 77 -0.92 14.31 5.86
N GLU A 78 -2.11 13.92 6.31
CA GLU A 78 -2.74 14.50 7.49
C GLU A 78 -2.02 14.07 8.75
N LYS A 79 -2.11 14.92 9.79
CA LYS A 79 -1.69 14.55 11.14
C LYS A 79 -2.41 13.27 11.59
N PRO A 80 -1.70 12.18 11.88
CA PRO A 80 -2.31 10.95 12.39
C PRO A 80 -3.01 11.21 13.73
N TYR A 81 -4.09 10.50 14.05
CA TYR A 81 -4.79 10.70 15.33
C TYR A 81 -3.90 10.44 16.55
N MET A 82 -3.03 9.44 16.47
CA MET A 82 -2.08 9.05 17.53
C MET A 82 -0.67 9.59 17.30
N TRP A 83 -0.55 10.78 16.70
CA TRP A 83 0.74 11.45 16.49
C TRP A 83 1.50 11.72 17.81
N ASP A 84 0.74 11.98 18.87
CA ASP A 84 1.20 12.36 20.21
C ASP A 84 1.91 11.23 20.97
N ILE A 85 1.81 9.99 20.48
CA ILE A 85 2.63 8.86 20.94
C ILE A 85 4.12 9.23 20.91
N PHE A 86 4.56 9.96 19.89
CA PHE A 86 5.98 10.28 19.69
C PHE A 86 6.39 11.63 20.28
N VAL A 87 5.53 12.23 21.09
CA VAL A 87 5.79 13.51 21.75
C VAL A 87 6.06 13.25 23.23
N GLY A 88 7.07 13.94 23.76
CA GLY A 88 7.47 13.78 25.16
C GLY A 88 7.89 12.34 25.45
N SER A 89 7.27 11.72 26.46
CA SER A 89 7.58 10.36 26.92
C SER A 89 6.44 9.37 26.69
N ASN A 90 5.43 9.70 25.86
CA ASN A 90 4.26 8.85 25.64
C ASN A 90 4.63 7.52 24.97
N ASP A 91 5.69 7.51 24.16
CA ASP A 91 6.21 6.34 23.48
C ASP A 91 6.67 5.25 24.47
N SER A 92 6.96 5.60 25.73
CA SER A 92 7.29 4.64 26.79
C SER A 92 6.13 3.70 27.14
N LEU A 93 4.89 4.09 26.81
CA LEU A 93 3.69 3.28 27.04
C LEU A 93 3.43 2.26 25.92
N LEU A 94 4.12 2.38 24.77
CA LEU A 94 3.96 1.45 23.65
C LEU A 94 4.38 0.04 24.04
N GLN A 95 3.48 -0.90 23.79
CA GLN A 95 3.72 -2.33 23.94
C GLN A 95 3.67 -2.98 22.57
N PHE A 96 4.65 -3.83 22.26
CA PHE A 96 4.74 -4.57 21.01
C PHE A 96 4.69 -6.08 21.26
N TYR A 97 4.07 -6.79 20.33
CA TYR A 97 3.90 -8.24 20.34
C TYR A 97 4.14 -8.76 18.91
N PRO A 98 4.84 -9.89 18.72
CA PRO A 98 4.81 -10.58 17.44
C PRO A 98 3.36 -10.95 17.10
N TYR A 99 3.06 -10.93 15.82
CA TYR A 99 1.74 -11.30 15.32
C TYR A 99 1.88 -12.32 14.17
N LYS A 100 0.77 -12.71 13.52
CA LYS A 100 0.82 -13.70 12.44
C LYS A 100 1.42 -13.11 11.15
N ASN A 101 2.27 -13.87 10.47
CA ASN A 101 2.84 -13.43 9.21
C ASN A 101 1.78 -13.29 8.12
N PHE A 102 1.98 -12.32 7.24
CA PHE A 102 1.15 -12.10 6.05
C PHE A 102 1.98 -12.35 4.80
N VAL A 103 1.32 -12.79 3.73
CA VAL A 103 1.92 -12.90 2.39
C VAL A 103 1.04 -12.11 1.44
N ILE A 104 1.62 -11.11 0.78
CA ILE A 104 0.95 -10.27 -0.20
C ILE A 104 1.76 -10.34 -1.49
N ASP A 105 1.13 -10.77 -2.59
CA ASP A 105 1.82 -10.97 -3.88
C ASP A 105 3.09 -11.83 -3.79
N ASN A 106 3.02 -12.95 -3.06
CA ASN A 106 4.15 -13.85 -2.76
C ASN A 106 5.30 -13.23 -1.96
N ILE A 107 5.12 -12.03 -1.42
CA ILE A 107 6.12 -11.36 -0.56
C ILE A 107 5.70 -11.55 0.90
N PRO A 108 6.58 -12.15 1.74
CA PRO A 108 6.31 -12.31 3.16
C PRO A 108 6.52 -10.99 3.92
N PHE A 109 5.58 -10.68 4.82
CA PHE A 109 5.66 -9.57 5.76
C PHE A 109 5.59 -10.12 7.18
N THR A 110 6.56 -9.73 7.99
CA THR A 110 6.47 -9.89 9.44
C THR A 110 5.47 -8.87 9.96
N SER A 111 4.65 -9.26 10.92
CA SER A 111 3.68 -8.36 11.52
C SER A 111 3.84 -8.25 13.02
N TYR A 112 3.45 -7.10 13.52
CA TYR A 112 3.47 -6.77 14.93
C TYR A 112 2.12 -6.20 15.34
N TYR A 113 1.66 -6.63 16.50
CA TYR A 113 0.57 -5.98 17.21
C TYR A 113 1.17 -4.95 18.16
N ALA A 114 0.73 -3.70 18.06
CA ALA A 114 1.13 -2.65 18.98
C ALA A 114 -0.10 -2.10 19.70
N LYS A 115 0.04 -1.76 20.98
CA LYS A 115 -1.03 -1.13 21.76
C LYS A 115 -0.53 -0.13 22.78
N ILE A 116 -1.40 0.79 23.16
CA ILE A 116 -1.30 1.67 24.32
C ILE A 116 -2.62 1.63 25.07
N ASN A 117 -2.55 1.50 26.40
CA ASN A 117 -3.70 1.69 27.28
C ASN A 117 -3.47 2.97 28.08
N TYR A 118 -4.34 3.96 27.85
CA TYR A 118 -4.44 5.16 28.68
C TYR A 118 -5.49 4.94 29.77
N GLU A 119 -5.63 5.91 30.67
CA GLU A 119 -6.67 5.88 31.71
C GLU A 119 -8.08 5.86 31.10
N ASP A 120 -8.33 6.75 30.12
CA ASP A 120 -9.65 6.98 29.51
C ASP A 120 -9.73 6.54 28.04
N GLY A 121 -8.77 5.77 27.55
CA GLY A 121 -8.71 5.40 26.15
C GLY A 121 -7.75 4.28 25.83
N ASN A 122 -7.89 3.72 24.64
CA ASN A 122 -6.96 2.73 24.14
C ASN A 122 -6.68 2.91 22.65
N TYR A 123 -5.45 2.54 22.29
CA TYR A 123 -5.02 2.47 20.91
C TYR A 123 -4.46 1.09 20.65
N GLU A 124 -4.80 0.53 19.50
CA GLU A 124 -4.19 -0.69 19.01
C GLU A 124 -4.04 -0.67 17.49
N CYS A 125 -2.99 -1.33 16.98
CA CYS A 125 -2.76 -1.46 15.55
C CYS A 125 -2.08 -2.76 15.15
N ILE A 126 -2.21 -3.10 13.86
CA ILE A 126 -1.41 -4.14 13.20
C ILE A 126 -0.47 -3.45 12.21
N LEU A 127 0.82 -3.63 12.44
CA LEU A 127 1.91 -3.10 11.63
C LEU A 127 2.52 -4.23 10.80
N LEU A 128 2.55 -4.09 9.48
CA LEU A 128 3.28 -4.98 8.58
C LEU A 128 4.65 -4.40 8.26
N VAL A 129 5.68 -5.26 8.22
CA VAL A 129 7.06 -4.89 7.95
C VAL A 129 7.70 -5.94 7.04
N ASN A 130 8.23 -5.48 5.91
CA ASN A 130 9.14 -6.29 5.12
C ASN A 130 10.57 -6.13 5.64
N GLN A 131 11.01 -7.09 6.47
CA GLN A 131 12.34 -7.12 7.07
C GLN A 131 13.47 -7.25 6.04
N ASN A 132 13.16 -7.72 4.83
CA ASN A 132 14.14 -7.91 3.76
C ASN A 132 14.36 -6.64 2.92
N SER A 133 13.58 -5.58 3.15
CA SER A 133 13.74 -4.29 2.46
C SER A 133 14.24 -3.23 3.43
N ASN A 134 15.28 -2.50 3.00
CA ASN A 134 15.79 -1.30 3.64
C ASN A 134 15.42 -0.03 2.86
N GLN A 135 14.43 -0.10 1.98
CA GLN A 135 13.87 1.06 1.30
C GLN A 135 12.84 1.76 2.18
N LEU A 136 12.60 3.05 1.92
CA LEU A 136 11.39 3.71 2.39
C LEU A 136 10.15 2.89 2.01
N TYR A 137 9.11 3.05 2.82
CA TYR A 137 7.81 2.42 2.57
C TYR A 137 7.82 0.89 2.66
N ASN A 138 8.78 0.28 3.35
CA ASN A 138 8.82 -1.16 3.62
C ASN A 138 7.84 -1.61 4.73
N SER A 139 7.09 -0.67 5.32
CA SER A 139 6.16 -0.92 6.40
C SER A 139 4.85 -0.14 6.22
N MET A 140 3.78 -0.65 6.83
CA MET A 140 2.45 -0.07 6.77
C MET A 140 1.59 -0.50 7.95
N ILE A 141 0.83 0.44 8.50
CA ILE A 141 -0.25 0.14 9.43
C ILE A 141 -1.48 -0.29 8.61
N VAL A 142 -1.94 -1.52 8.81
CA VAL A 142 -3.05 -2.11 8.05
C VAL A 142 -4.35 -2.23 8.85
N PHE A 143 -4.28 -2.01 10.16
CA PHE A 143 -5.42 -1.92 11.05
C PHE A 143 -5.08 -0.97 12.19
N GLU A 144 -6.04 -0.12 12.57
CA GLU A 144 -5.98 0.71 13.78
C GLU A 144 -7.35 0.79 14.42
N ASN A 145 -7.37 0.91 15.72
CA ASN A 145 -8.56 1.18 16.50
C ASN A 145 -8.16 2.08 17.68
N LEU A 146 -8.60 3.33 17.62
CA LEU A 146 -8.45 4.32 18.66
C LEU A 146 -9.82 4.57 19.29
N LYS A 147 -9.91 4.33 20.60
CA LYS A 147 -11.03 4.80 21.42
C LYS A 147 -10.52 5.83 22.40
N SER A 148 -10.99 7.06 22.23
CA SER A 148 -10.67 8.21 23.08
C SER A 148 -11.80 9.24 22.94
N GLU A 149 -11.55 10.51 23.25
CA GLU A 149 -12.46 11.61 22.90
C GLU A 149 -12.75 11.65 21.40
N GLU A 150 -11.76 11.32 20.56
CA GLU A 150 -11.90 11.23 19.10
C GLU A 150 -11.72 9.77 18.65
N ASN A 151 -12.82 9.09 18.38
CA ASN A 151 -12.77 7.73 17.86
C ASN A 151 -12.26 7.70 16.41
N TYR A 152 -11.33 6.78 16.14
CA TYR A 152 -10.78 6.55 14.81
C TYR A 152 -10.55 5.06 14.56
N GLN A 153 -10.85 4.61 13.35
CA GLN A 153 -10.62 3.24 12.93
C GLN A 153 -9.99 3.17 11.53
N ARG A 154 -9.03 2.28 11.36
CA ARG A 154 -8.46 1.87 10.08
C ARG A 154 -8.64 0.37 9.88
N TYR A 155 -9.03 -0.05 8.68
CA TYR A 155 -8.98 -1.46 8.27
C TYR A 155 -8.53 -1.57 6.83
N SER A 156 -8.03 -2.76 6.46
CA SER A 156 -7.52 -3.01 5.12
C SER A 156 -8.18 -4.20 4.45
N GLU A 157 -8.31 -4.14 3.14
CA GLU A 157 -8.62 -5.27 2.27
C GLU A 157 -7.44 -5.49 1.33
N VAL A 158 -6.93 -6.72 1.27
CA VAL A 158 -5.88 -7.11 0.34
C VAL A 158 -6.53 -7.82 -0.84
N LYS A 159 -6.12 -7.45 -2.07
CA LYS A 159 -6.51 -8.13 -3.33
C LYS A 159 -5.29 -8.19 -4.23
N GLY A 160 -4.73 -9.38 -4.39
CA GLY A 160 -3.51 -9.59 -5.17
C GLY A 160 -2.35 -8.76 -4.61
N GLY A 161 -1.74 -7.94 -5.45
CA GLY A 161 -0.67 -7.01 -5.07
C GLY A 161 -1.14 -5.64 -4.58
N LYS A 162 -2.44 -5.45 -4.30
CA LYS A 162 -2.98 -4.17 -3.82
C LYS A 162 -3.52 -4.28 -2.39
N VAL A 163 -3.29 -3.22 -1.62
CA VAL A 163 -3.84 -3.02 -0.27
C VAL A 163 -4.74 -1.80 -0.29
N TYR A 164 -6.03 -2.02 -0.04
CA TYR A 164 -7.05 -0.97 0.07
C TYR A 164 -7.21 -0.65 1.55
N VAL A 165 -6.90 0.59 1.94
CA VAL A 165 -6.97 1.05 3.32
C VAL A 165 -8.16 1.98 3.46
N PHE A 166 -9.03 1.67 4.42
CA PHE A 166 -10.22 2.44 4.74
C PHE A 166 -10.07 3.04 6.13
N MET A 167 -10.26 4.35 6.22
CA MET A 167 -10.11 5.13 7.44
C MET A 167 -11.43 5.79 7.77
N LYS A 168 -11.88 5.60 9.01
CA LYS A 168 -13.15 6.07 9.56
C LYS A 168 -12.84 6.97 10.76
N GLY A 169 -13.03 8.26 10.59
CA GLY A 169 -13.06 9.27 11.63
C GLY A 169 -14.18 10.27 11.35
N PRO A 170 -14.04 11.54 11.78
CA PRO A 170 -14.91 12.65 11.36
C PRO A 170 -15.09 12.71 9.83
N GLU A 171 -14.02 12.49 9.07
CA GLU A 171 -14.06 12.33 7.62
C GLU A 171 -13.59 10.93 7.24
N SER A 172 -14.41 10.22 6.45
CA SER A 172 -14.05 8.89 5.94
C SER A 172 -13.23 9.02 4.67
N LYS A 173 -12.12 8.28 4.59
CA LYS A 173 -11.21 8.30 3.44
C LYS A 173 -10.73 6.89 3.08
N SER A 174 -10.43 6.68 1.81
CA SER A 174 -9.87 5.43 1.29
C SER A 174 -8.62 5.70 0.49
N LEU A 175 -7.58 4.90 0.72
CA LEU A 175 -6.31 4.94 -0.01
C LEU A 175 -6.03 3.56 -0.60
N VAL A 176 -5.29 3.52 -1.70
CA VAL A 176 -4.86 2.28 -2.33
C VAL A 176 -3.35 2.29 -2.43
N TYR A 177 -2.75 1.15 -2.12
CA TYR A 177 -1.32 0.94 -2.23
C TYR A 177 -1.04 -0.28 -3.10
N GLN A 178 -0.03 -0.18 -3.96
CA GLN A 178 0.49 -1.30 -4.72
C GLN A 178 1.78 -1.81 -4.07
N ILE A 179 1.86 -3.10 -3.83
CA ILE A 179 3.08 -3.76 -3.41
C ILE A 179 3.97 -3.97 -4.63
N LYS A 180 5.21 -3.48 -4.57
CA LYS A 180 6.27 -3.82 -5.54
C LYS A 180 7.57 -3.98 -4.80
N ASN A 181 8.31 -5.06 -5.07
CA ASN A 181 9.60 -5.35 -4.41
C ASN A 181 9.54 -5.25 -2.88
N GLY A 182 8.36 -5.55 -2.32
CA GLY A 182 8.10 -5.55 -0.88
C GLY A 182 8.10 -4.17 -0.22
N VAL A 183 7.82 -3.12 -0.99
CA VAL A 183 7.43 -1.81 -0.48
C VAL A 183 5.99 -1.49 -0.86
N PHE A 184 5.30 -0.73 -0.02
CA PHE A 184 3.95 -0.25 -0.25
C PHE A 184 4.03 1.08 -1.01
N LEU A 185 3.55 1.17 -2.24
CA LEU A 185 3.63 2.38 -3.07
C LEU A 185 2.25 3.00 -3.27
N ASP A 186 2.14 4.33 -3.19
CA ASP A 186 0.86 5.01 -3.38
C ASP A 186 0.31 4.75 -4.79
N TYR A 187 -0.96 4.33 -4.88
CA TYR A 187 -1.64 4.04 -6.14
C TYR A 187 -2.68 5.12 -6.46
N PHE A 188 -2.62 5.66 -7.67
CA PHE A 188 -3.50 6.70 -8.16
C PHE A 188 -4.06 6.35 -9.55
N ASP A 189 -5.38 6.50 -9.72
CA ASP A 189 -6.00 6.35 -11.05
C ASP A 189 -5.75 7.56 -11.96
N ALA A 190 -5.55 8.74 -11.38
CA ALA A 190 -5.32 9.97 -12.12
C ALA A 190 -3.85 10.13 -12.54
N GLN A 191 -3.63 10.53 -13.81
CA GLN A 191 -2.29 10.85 -14.34
C GLN A 191 -1.66 12.10 -13.71
N LYS A 192 -2.51 13.02 -13.21
CA LYS A 192 -2.10 14.22 -12.48
C LYS A 192 -2.90 14.30 -11.20
N VAL A 193 -2.21 14.62 -10.11
CA VAL A 193 -2.80 14.81 -8.79
C VAL A 193 -2.57 16.26 -8.40
N ASP A 194 -3.64 16.95 -8.00
CA ASP A 194 -3.59 18.26 -7.34
C ASP A 194 -4.73 18.29 -6.31
N LYS A 195 -4.43 17.80 -5.11
CA LYS A 195 -5.37 17.69 -3.98
C LYS A 195 -4.92 18.64 -2.88
N LYS A 196 -5.86 19.40 -2.31
CA LYS A 196 -5.63 20.33 -1.20
C LYS A 196 -6.79 20.27 -0.22
N TRP A 197 -6.50 20.22 1.08
CA TRP A 197 -7.52 20.12 2.12
C TRP A 197 -6.97 20.56 3.49
N GLY A 198 -7.85 20.64 4.49
CA GLY A 198 -7.60 21.33 5.77
C GLY A 198 -7.47 22.83 5.54
N LYS A 199 -8.44 23.64 5.96
CA LYS A 199 -8.43 25.08 5.65
C LYS A 199 -7.72 25.85 6.76
N GLU A 200 -6.60 26.49 6.44
CA GLU A 200 -5.99 27.51 7.29
C GLU A 200 -6.45 28.91 6.86
N LYS A 201 -6.20 29.95 7.68
CA LYS A 201 -6.70 31.31 7.44
C LYS A 201 -6.39 31.84 6.03
N ASN A 202 -5.20 31.54 5.50
CA ASN A 202 -4.70 32.07 4.22
C ASN A 202 -4.22 30.99 3.23
N ASP A 203 -4.29 29.71 3.58
CA ASP A 203 -3.77 28.60 2.77
C ASP A 203 -4.45 27.27 3.14
N PHE A 204 -4.03 26.17 2.51
CA PHE A 204 -4.42 24.81 2.86
C PHE A 204 -3.39 24.18 3.81
N GLU A 205 -3.86 23.41 4.78
CA GLU A 205 -3.05 22.67 5.75
C GLU A 205 -2.26 21.54 5.06
N TYR A 206 -2.91 20.88 4.09
CA TYR A 206 -2.38 19.72 3.39
C TYR A 206 -2.44 19.86 1.87
N GLN A 207 -1.43 19.31 1.18
CA GLN A 207 -1.36 19.30 -0.28
C GLN A 207 -0.65 18.04 -0.79
N LEU A 208 -1.18 17.48 -1.89
CA LEU A 208 -0.49 16.52 -2.75
C LEU A 208 -0.57 17.00 -4.19
N LYS A 209 0.58 17.29 -4.80
CA LYS A 209 0.63 17.75 -6.19
C LYS A 209 1.77 17.08 -6.97
N GLY A 210 1.45 16.49 -8.11
CA GLY A 210 2.44 15.87 -8.99
C GLY A 210 1.83 15.05 -10.12
N SER A 211 2.68 14.33 -10.84
CA SER A 211 2.28 13.41 -11.91
C SER A 211 2.42 11.95 -11.51
N THR A 212 1.66 11.08 -12.15
CA THR A 212 1.77 9.64 -11.97
C THR A 212 2.15 8.98 -13.29
N ASN A 213 2.87 7.87 -13.19
CA ASN A 213 3.17 6.98 -14.30
C ASN A 213 2.87 5.55 -13.85
N ASN A 214 2.13 4.78 -14.66
CA ASN A 214 1.66 3.45 -14.29
C ASN A 214 1.03 3.40 -12.88
N HIS A 215 0.20 4.40 -12.57
CA HIS A 215 -0.48 4.61 -11.29
C HIS A 215 0.39 4.96 -10.07
N LEU A 216 1.70 5.08 -10.24
CA LEU A 216 2.62 5.41 -9.15
C LEU A 216 3.10 6.86 -9.26
N LYS A 217 3.45 7.48 -8.13
CA LYS A 217 4.09 8.81 -8.11
C LYS A 217 5.33 8.79 -9.02
N ASN A 218 5.44 9.76 -9.92
CA ASN A 218 6.56 9.85 -10.85
C ASN A 218 6.84 11.31 -11.26
N GLY A 219 8.11 11.63 -11.46
CA GLY A 219 8.56 13.01 -11.71
C GLY A 219 8.48 13.86 -10.44
N TYR A 220 8.38 15.18 -10.61
CA TYR A 220 8.41 16.13 -9.50
C TYR A 220 7.08 16.15 -8.74
N TRP A 221 7.18 16.13 -7.40
CA TRP A 221 6.06 16.20 -6.47
C TRP A 221 6.29 17.27 -5.41
N ILE A 222 5.17 17.86 -4.96
CA ILE A 222 5.10 18.75 -3.81
C ILE A 222 4.08 18.15 -2.83
N GLU A 223 4.52 17.95 -1.59
CA GLU A 223 3.72 17.41 -0.50
C GLU A 223 3.74 18.39 0.68
N LYS A 224 2.59 18.97 1.02
CA LYS A 224 2.42 19.68 2.30
C LYS A 224 1.76 18.72 3.26
N LYS A 225 2.49 18.31 4.30
CA LYS A 225 2.10 17.22 5.19
C LYS A 225 2.57 17.45 6.62
N TYR A 226 1.91 16.80 7.57
CA TYR A 226 2.33 16.82 8.97
C TYR A 226 3.60 15.98 9.15
N SER A 227 4.62 16.56 9.80
CA SER A 227 5.83 15.86 10.23
C SER A 227 5.84 15.71 11.74
N ILE A 228 6.09 14.49 12.22
CA ILE A 228 6.24 14.22 13.64
C ILE A 228 7.57 14.79 14.14
N ASP A 229 8.64 14.73 13.34
CA ASP A 229 9.94 15.33 13.67
C ASP A 229 9.86 16.85 13.94
N TYR A 230 9.16 17.60 13.08
CA TYR A 230 9.00 19.05 13.25
C TYR A 230 7.80 19.43 14.13
N ASN A 231 6.95 18.46 14.46
CA ASN A 231 5.68 18.65 15.14
C ASN A 231 4.81 19.77 14.50
N LYS A 232 4.79 19.81 13.18
CA LYS A 232 4.04 20.79 12.38
C LYS A 232 3.90 20.31 10.94
N ASN A 233 3.10 21.02 10.16
CA ASN A 233 3.04 20.82 8.72
C ASN A 233 4.28 21.40 8.04
N ILE A 234 4.88 20.63 7.15
CA ILE A 234 6.06 21.00 6.38
C ILE A 234 5.78 20.82 4.89
N ILE A 235 6.56 21.49 4.06
CA ILE A 235 6.57 21.25 2.62
C ILE A 235 7.77 20.36 2.30
N GLU A 236 7.49 19.24 1.65
CA GLU A 236 8.47 18.36 1.04
C GLU A 236 8.33 18.40 -0.48
N ASP A 237 9.43 18.53 -1.19
CA ASP A 237 9.41 18.48 -2.65
C ASP A 237 10.64 17.81 -3.23
N GLY A 238 10.46 17.12 -4.36
CA GLY A 238 11.50 16.32 -4.98
C GLY A 238 10.96 15.41 -6.06
N ASN A 239 11.81 14.53 -6.58
CA ASN A 239 11.40 13.60 -7.63
C ASN A 239 11.05 12.21 -7.08
N TYR A 240 10.03 11.62 -7.68
CA TYR A 240 9.74 10.20 -7.60
C TYR A 240 10.13 9.49 -8.89
N VAL A 241 10.63 8.26 -8.77
CA VAL A 241 10.77 7.30 -9.86
C VAL A 241 10.06 6.02 -9.45
N ASP A 242 9.04 5.61 -10.23
CA ASP A 242 8.23 4.42 -9.97
C ASP A 242 7.73 4.32 -8.51
N GLY A 243 7.22 5.44 -7.98
CA GLY A 243 6.66 5.53 -6.62
C GLY A 243 7.68 5.68 -5.49
N GLN A 244 8.99 5.69 -5.78
CA GLN A 244 10.04 5.83 -4.77
C GLN A 244 10.72 7.19 -4.86
N LYS A 245 11.00 7.82 -3.71
CA LYS A 245 11.80 9.05 -3.66
C LYS A 245 13.16 8.79 -4.32
N ASP A 246 13.59 9.71 -5.17
CA ASP A 246 14.87 9.65 -5.88
C ASP A 246 15.44 11.05 -6.10
N GLY A 247 16.77 11.18 -6.09
CA GLY A 247 17.44 12.47 -6.17
C GLY A 247 17.26 13.32 -4.90
N GLU A 248 17.36 14.63 -5.04
CA GLU A 248 17.24 15.56 -3.92
C GLU A 248 15.78 15.79 -3.52
N TRP A 249 15.56 15.77 -2.21
CA TRP A 249 14.29 16.07 -1.56
C TRP A 249 14.50 17.17 -0.52
N ASN A 250 13.79 18.28 -0.69
CA ASN A 250 13.83 19.43 0.20
C ASN A 250 12.77 19.28 1.29
N TYR A 251 13.10 19.69 2.51
CA TYR A 251 12.19 19.70 3.66
C TYR A 251 12.16 21.11 4.26
N SER A 252 10.97 21.72 4.27
CA SER A 252 10.79 23.13 4.63
C SER A 252 9.66 23.26 5.66
N PRO A 253 9.99 23.32 6.97
CA PRO A 253 8.98 23.43 8.02
C PRO A 253 8.27 24.78 8.03
N GLU A 254 9.00 25.89 7.87
CA GLU A 254 8.46 27.24 7.76
C GLU A 254 9.46 28.13 6.99
N GLY A 255 9.21 28.38 5.70
CA GLY A 255 10.07 29.25 4.89
C GLY A 255 11.20 28.51 4.16
N PRO A 256 12.49 28.88 4.33
CA PRO A 256 13.59 28.30 3.57
C PRO A 256 13.78 26.81 3.86
N VAL A 257 14.49 26.13 2.97
CA VAL A 257 14.83 24.71 3.11
C VAL A 257 15.72 24.52 4.34
N ASP A 258 15.29 23.64 5.26
CA ASP A 258 16.00 23.31 6.51
C ASP A 258 16.86 22.05 6.35
N LYS A 259 16.36 21.08 5.58
CA LYS A 259 17.02 19.80 5.35
C LYS A 259 16.87 19.37 3.90
N ILE A 260 17.94 18.81 3.34
CA ILE A 260 17.93 18.16 2.02
C ILE A 260 18.37 16.72 2.20
N GLU A 261 17.55 15.78 1.74
CA GLU A 261 17.90 14.36 1.70
C GLU A 261 18.08 13.90 0.26
N VAL A 262 19.18 13.22 -0.02
CA VAL A 262 19.44 12.61 -1.33
C VAL A 262 19.02 11.16 -1.27
N TYR A 263 18.13 10.79 -2.17
CA TYR A 263 17.60 9.45 -2.32
C TYR A 263 18.17 8.74 -3.53
N LYS A 264 18.38 7.43 -3.39
CA LYS A 264 18.62 6.51 -4.50
C LYS A 264 17.70 5.31 -4.36
N SER A 265 16.69 5.23 -5.22
CA SER A 265 15.67 4.17 -5.18
C SER A 265 15.06 3.98 -3.79
N GLY A 266 14.53 5.08 -3.24
CA GLY A 266 13.86 5.10 -1.94
C GLY A 266 14.78 4.96 -0.72
N LYS A 267 16.11 5.02 -0.88
CA LYS A 267 17.07 4.98 0.24
C LYS A 267 17.78 6.31 0.39
N VAL A 268 17.81 6.85 1.60
CA VAL A 268 18.64 8.02 1.91
C VAL A 268 20.11 7.62 1.78
N VAL A 269 20.84 8.31 0.90
CA VAL A 269 22.29 8.13 0.71
C VAL A 269 23.10 9.30 1.25
N LYS A 270 22.48 10.47 1.43
CA LYS A 270 23.11 11.66 1.98
C LYS A 270 22.07 12.61 2.58
N VAL A 271 22.49 13.38 3.58
CA VAL A 271 21.69 14.44 4.20
C VAL A 271 22.53 15.71 4.25
N TYR A 272 21.91 16.86 3.97
CA TYR A 272 22.50 18.19 4.08
C TYR A 272 21.61 19.10 4.92
N TYR A 273 22.26 20.08 5.55
CA TYR A 273 21.63 21.18 6.27
C TYR A 273 22.18 22.48 5.64
N PRO A 274 21.36 23.20 4.83
CA PRO A 274 21.78 24.40 4.11
C PRO A 274 22.28 25.55 5.01
#